data_AF-A0A241ZE33-F1
#
_entry.id   AF-A0A241ZE33-F1
#
_cell.length_a   1.000
_cell.length_b   1.000
_cell.length_c   1.000
_cell.angle_alpha   90.00
_cell.angle_beta   90.00
_cell.angle_gamma   90.00
#
_symmetry.space_group_name_H-M   'P 1'
#
loop_
_entity.id
_entity.type
_entity.pdbx_description
1 polymer ?
#
loop_
_entity_poly.entity_id
_entity_poly.type
_entity_poly.pdbx_seq_one_letter_code
_entity_poly.pdbx_strand_id
1 'polypeptide(L)'
;MDNEYAKFFFNRKVDVYQLECIELLHPSFMNTYRVVRNDDRGVYVQHKEGSGQVYYEFLPVSIQRSGMLGDLDQTLTVSISGLGDVMPDEFERVIEGQYPDVKPTVNYRIYSSDNLNSPMFYLLGLQLSSVAMNHKAVTFKAESPRLNTTKTGDIFALDRFSGLKGAI
;
A
#
# COMPACT_ATOMS: atom_id res chain seq x y z
N MET A 1 16.36 -4.72 8.37
CA MET A 1 15.06 -5.01 9.00
C MET A 1 14.71 -6.51 8.90
N ASP A 2 15.68 -7.38 8.63
CA ASP A 2 15.40 -8.75 8.14
C ASP A 2 15.41 -9.85 9.21
N ASN A 3 15.74 -9.52 10.46
CA ASN A 3 16.04 -10.51 11.49
C ASN A 3 14.78 -11.14 12.12
N GLU A 4 13.73 -10.35 12.39
CA GLU A 4 12.49 -10.89 13.01
C GLU A 4 11.67 -11.75 12.06
N TYR A 5 11.48 -11.29 10.81
CA TYR A 5 10.74 -12.07 9.81
C TYR A 5 11.40 -13.43 9.56
N ALA A 6 12.74 -13.48 9.43
CA ALA A 6 13.46 -14.73 9.30
C ALA A 6 13.35 -15.61 10.56
N LYS A 7 13.52 -15.02 11.76
CA LYS A 7 13.38 -15.74 13.05
C LYS A 7 12.02 -16.41 13.22
N PHE A 8 10.95 -15.76 12.76
CA PHE A 8 9.61 -16.35 12.80
C PHE A 8 9.57 -17.71 12.08
N PHE A 9 10.16 -17.83 10.89
CA PHE A 9 10.15 -19.11 10.16
C PHE A 9 11.02 -20.19 10.82
N PHE A 10 12.14 -19.80 11.42
CA PHE A 10 13.09 -20.77 11.99
C PHE A 10 12.74 -21.24 13.41
N ASN A 11 12.06 -20.42 14.22
CA ASN A 11 11.85 -20.69 15.65
C ASN A 11 10.37 -20.81 16.06
N ARG A 12 9.42 -20.87 15.13
CA ARG A 12 7.99 -20.88 15.50
C ARG A 12 7.57 -22.14 16.25
N LYS A 13 6.73 -21.95 17.26
CA LYS A 13 5.85 -23.00 17.75
C LYS A 13 4.79 -23.30 16.69
N VAL A 14 4.27 -24.54 16.66
CA VAL A 14 3.39 -25.05 15.59
C VAL A 14 2.06 -24.26 15.49
N ASP A 15 1.67 -23.57 16.55
CA ASP A 15 0.43 -22.80 16.71
C ASP A 15 0.54 -21.31 16.33
N VAL A 16 1.74 -20.80 16.04
CA VAL A 16 1.92 -19.38 15.65
C VAL A 16 1.89 -19.25 14.12
N TYR A 17 0.98 -18.40 13.63
CA TYR A 17 0.77 -18.14 12.21
C TYR A 17 0.91 -16.65 11.88
N GLN A 18 1.13 -16.36 10.60
CA GLN A 18 1.24 -14.98 10.11
C GLN A 18 -0.14 -14.42 9.85
N LEU A 19 -0.37 -13.16 10.13
CA LEU A 19 -1.57 -12.43 9.75
C LEU A 19 -1.21 -11.41 8.69
N GLU A 20 -1.80 -11.53 7.50
CA GLU A 20 -1.57 -10.60 6.40
C GLU A 20 -2.66 -9.52 6.38
N CYS A 21 -2.24 -8.28 6.64
CA CYS A 21 -3.11 -7.13 6.81
C CYS A 21 -2.86 -6.08 5.71
N ILE A 22 -3.93 -5.61 5.07
CA ILE A 22 -3.91 -4.54 4.07
C ILE A 22 -4.74 -3.37 4.58
N GLU A 23 -4.18 -2.17 4.46
CA GLU A 23 -4.86 -0.92 4.73
C GLU A 23 -4.83 -0.07 3.47
N LEU A 24 -6.00 0.36 3.02
CA LEU A 24 -6.22 1.18 1.84
C LEU A 24 -6.87 2.50 2.27
N LEU A 25 -6.25 3.62 1.91
CA LEU A 25 -6.71 4.96 2.27
C LEU A 25 -6.52 5.95 1.13
N HIS A 26 -7.41 6.94 1.07
CA HIS A 26 -7.32 8.10 0.20
C HIS A 26 -8.14 9.23 0.82
N PRO A 27 -7.76 10.52 0.66
CA PRO A 27 -8.55 11.64 1.18
C PRO A 27 -9.99 11.71 0.66
N SER A 28 -10.25 11.25 -0.57
CA SER A 28 -11.61 11.14 -1.13
C SER A 28 -12.39 9.91 -0.65
N PHE A 29 -11.76 8.97 0.06
CA PHE A 29 -12.49 7.81 0.57
C PHE A 29 -13.35 8.17 1.77
N MET A 30 -14.52 7.56 1.90
CA MET A 30 -15.38 7.76 3.08
C MET A 30 -14.76 7.15 4.33
N ASN A 31 -14.05 6.05 4.18
CA ASN A 31 -13.40 5.33 5.26
C ASN A 31 -12.02 4.82 4.85
N THR A 32 -11.18 4.56 5.84
CA THR A 32 -9.98 3.73 5.65
C THR A 32 -10.37 2.26 5.68
N TYR A 33 -10.08 1.54 4.59
CA TYR A 33 -10.42 0.13 4.46
C TYR A 33 -9.28 -0.73 5.02
N ARG A 34 -9.57 -1.54 6.03
CA ARG A 34 -8.58 -2.40 6.71
C ARG A 34 -9.04 -3.85 6.67
N VAL A 35 -8.24 -4.69 6.02
CA VAL A 35 -8.61 -6.07 5.72
C VAL A 35 -7.52 -7.03 6.19
N VAL A 36 -7.91 -8.09 6.90
CA VAL A 36 -7.07 -9.23 7.23
C VAL A 36 -7.46 -10.43 6.38
N ARG A 37 -6.47 -11.12 5.80
CA ARG A 37 -6.70 -12.23 4.88
C ARG A 37 -7.17 -13.51 5.57
N ASN A 38 -6.70 -13.76 6.78
CA ASN A 38 -6.61 -15.12 7.32
C ASN A 38 -6.91 -15.23 8.82
N ASP A 39 -7.76 -14.34 9.33
CA ASP A 39 -8.44 -14.49 10.62
C ASP A 39 -9.92 -14.18 10.40
N ASP A 40 -10.79 -15.17 10.54
CA ASP A 40 -12.22 -15.10 10.20
C ASP A 40 -13.03 -14.18 11.13
N ARG A 41 -12.48 -13.85 12.30
CA ARG A 41 -13.09 -12.93 13.27
C ARG A 41 -12.58 -11.50 13.14
N GLY A 42 -11.70 -11.24 12.18
CA GLY A 42 -10.92 -10.00 12.14
C GLY A 42 -9.89 -9.93 13.26
N VAL A 43 -9.11 -8.86 13.30
CA VAL A 43 -8.04 -8.71 14.30
C VAL A 43 -7.83 -7.26 14.74
N TYR A 44 -7.60 -7.08 16.03
CA TYR A 44 -7.11 -5.81 16.59
C TYR A 44 -5.58 -5.84 16.67
N VAL A 45 -4.95 -4.87 16.03
CA VAL A 45 -3.47 -4.73 16.01
C VAL A 45 -3.05 -3.32 16.38
N GLN A 46 -1.79 -3.14 16.77
CA GLN A 46 -1.14 -1.83 16.82
C GLN A 46 -0.17 -1.71 15.65
N HIS A 47 -0.12 -0.54 15.02
CA HIS A 47 0.87 -0.29 13.95
C HIS A 47 2.28 -0.07 14.51
N LYS A 48 2.35 0.44 15.74
CA LYS A 48 3.57 0.65 16.52
C LYS A 48 3.26 0.39 17.98
N GLU A 49 4.22 -0.13 18.72
CA GLU A 49 4.05 -0.33 20.17
C GLU A 49 3.69 0.98 20.88
N GLY A 50 2.63 0.93 21.70
CA GLY A 50 2.10 2.09 22.41
C GLY A 50 1.17 2.97 21.56
N SER A 51 0.89 2.58 20.30
CA SER A 51 -0.18 3.20 19.52
C SER A 51 -1.55 2.60 19.86
N GLY A 52 -2.62 3.34 19.58
CA GLY A 52 -3.97 2.82 19.74
C GLY A 52 -4.22 1.58 18.88
N GLN A 53 -5.06 0.68 19.35
CA GLN A 53 -5.46 -0.49 18.57
C GLN A 53 -6.35 -0.08 17.39
N VAL A 54 -6.13 -0.73 16.26
CA VAL A 54 -6.94 -0.61 15.04
C VAL A 54 -7.49 -1.97 14.65
N TYR A 55 -8.73 -1.98 14.20
CA TYR A 55 -9.41 -3.19 13.75
C TYR A 55 -9.20 -3.43 12.26
N TYR A 56 -8.93 -4.68 11.89
CA TYR A 56 -8.90 -5.19 10.53
C TYR A 56 -10.01 -6.22 10.37
N GLU A 57 -10.88 -6.01 9.38
CA GLU A 57 -12.00 -6.90 9.08
C GLU A 57 -11.54 -8.08 8.23
N PHE A 58 -12.11 -9.25 8.46
CA PHE A 58 -11.87 -10.40 7.61
C PHE A 58 -12.55 -10.24 6.26
N LEU A 59 -11.78 -10.34 5.16
CA LEU A 59 -12.35 -10.58 3.84
C LEU A 59 -11.51 -11.60 3.07
N PRO A 60 -12.13 -12.36 2.14
CA PRO A 60 -11.37 -13.20 1.23
C PRO A 60 -10.47 -12.34 0.33
N VAL A 61 -9.15 -12.41 0.57
CA VAL A 61 -8.14 -11.67 -0.19
C VAL A 61 -7.08 -12.61 -0.76
N SER A 62 -6.71 -12.37 -2.02
CA SER A 62 -5.49 -12.89 -2.62
C SER A 62 -4.43 -11.79 -2.65
N ILE A 63 -3.25 -12.07 -2.10
CA ILE A 63 -2.12 -11.12 -2.02
C ILE A 63 -0.92 -11.75 -2.73
N GLN A 64 -0.43 -11.06 -3.75
CA GLN A 64 0.75 -11.44 -4.49
C GLN A 64 1.80 -10.33 -4.35
N ARG A 65 2.91 -10.67 -3.71
CA ARG A 65 4.07 -9.80 -3.57
C ARG A 65 5.07 -10.13 -4.66
N SER A 66 5.66 -9.12 -5.28
CA SER A 66 6.68 -9.26 -6.32
C SER A 66 7.80 -8.27 -6.05
N GLY A 67 9.04 -8.76 -6.20
CA GLY A 67 10.26 -8.08 -5.76
C GLY A 67 10.99 -8.89 -4.68
N MET A 68 12.31 -8.75 -4.63
CA MET A 68 13.11 -9.36 -3.57
C MET A 68 12.94 -8.54 -2.28
N LEU A 69 12.91 -9.19 -1.11
CA LEU A 69 12.95 -8.47 0.18
C LEU A 69 14.19 -7.56 0.20
N GLY A 70 13.97 -6.25 0.31
CA GLY A 70 15.03 -5.23 0.30
C GLY A 70 15.20 -4.44 -1.01
N ASP A 71 14.47 -4.81 -2.07
CA ASP A 71 14.42 -4.04 -3.31
C ASP A 71 13.49 -2.82 -3.17
N LEU A 72 13.80 -1.70 -3.83
CA LEU A 72 12.98 -0.50 -3.85
C LEU A 72 11.73 -0.70 -4.73
N ASP A 73 11.82 -1.56 -5.74
CA ASP A 73 10.76 -1.82 -6.73
C ASP A 73 9.76 -2.90 -6.25
N GLN A 74 9.26 -2.74 -5.02
CA GLN A 74 8.22 -3.61 -4.50
C GLN A 74 6.90 -3.36 -5.23
N THR A 75 6.29 -4.45 -5.70
CA THR A 75 4.94 -4.45 -6.26
C THR A 75 4.04 -5.38 -5.46
N LEU A 76 2.83 -4.91 -5.20
CA LEU A 76 1.80 -5.63 -4.47
C LEU A 76 0.55 -5.72 -5.34
N THR A 77 0.16 -6.93 -5.73
CA THR A 77 -1.11 -7.17 -6.40
C THR A 77 -2.08 -7.78 -5.41
N VAL A 78 -3.25 -7.16 -5.25
CA VAL A 78 -4.25 -7.53 -4.26
C VAL A 78 -5.56 -7.75 -4.98
N SER A 79 -6.27 -8.84 -4.66
CA SER A 79 -7.66 -9.05 -5.09
C SER A 79 -8.53 -9.28 -3.88
N ILE A 80 -9.49 -8.38 -3.64
CA ILE A 80 -10.41 -8.44 -2.50
C ILE A 80 -11.80 -8.81 -3.01
N SER A 81 -12.40 -9.84 -2.41
CA SER A 81 -13.80 -10.20 -2.63
C SER A 81 -14.64 -9.79 -1.43
N GLY A 82 -15.92 -9.49 -1.64
CA GLY A 82 -16.86 -9.12 -0.56
C GLY A 82 -17.02 -7.62 -0.31
N LEU A 83 -16.24 -6.78 -1.01
CA LEU A 83 -16.41 -5.30 -0.96
C LEU A 83 -17.49 -4.77 -1.91
N GLY A 84 -18.16 -5.63 -2.68
CA GLY A 84 -19.32 -5.30 -3.51
C GLY A 84 -19.17 -4.00 -4.31
N ASP A 85 -20.21 -3.18 -4.27
CA ASP A 85 -20.28 -1.86 -4.92
C ASP A 85 -19.55 -0.75 -4.13
N VAL A 86 -19.19 -0.99 -2.87
CA VAL A 86 -18.54 0.02 -2.01
C VAL A 86 -17.21 0.46 -2.61
N MET A 87 -16.36 -0.49 -3.01
CA MET A 87 -15.03 -0.18 -3.52
C MET A 87 -15.05 0.51 -4.90
N PRO A 88 -15.88 0.09 -5.87
CA PRO A 88 -16.16 0.88 -7.07
C PRO A 88 -16.55 2.34 -6.80
N ASP A 89 -17.54 2.57 -5.91
CA ASP A 89 -17.99 3.92 -5.58
C ASP A 89 -16.87 4.79 -4.97
N GLU A 90 -15.99 4.17 -4.17
CA GLU A 90 -14.81 4.85 -3.61
C GLU A 90 -13.82 5.29 -4.69
N PHE A 91 -13.56 4.44 -5.69
CA PHE A 91 -12.67 4.80 -6.78
C PHE A 91 -13.28 5.84 -7.72
N GLU A 92 -14.59 5.82 -7.93
CA GLU A 92 -15.29 6.89 -8.65
C GLU A 92 -15.14 8.23 -7.89
N ARG A 93 -15.27 8.23 -6.56
CA ARG A 93 -14.97 9.42 -5.72
C ARG A 93 -13.53 9.92 -5.83
N VAL A 94 -12.57 9.05 -6.10
CA VAL A 94 -11.17 9.48 -6.35
C VAL A 94 -11.10 10.23 -7.68
N ILE A 95 -11.75 9.70 -8.72
CA ILE A 95 -11.72 10.25 -10.08
C ILE A 95 -12.45 11.61 -10.14
N GLU A 96 -13.60 11.72 -9.48
CA GLU A 96 -14.44 12.93 -9.47
C GLU A 96 -14.12 13.89 -8.32
N GLY A 97 -13.22 13.50 -7.42
CA GLY A 97 -12.95 14.20 -6.17
C GLY A 97 -12.05 15.43 -6.29
N GLN A 98 -11.80 16.06 -5.14
CA GLN A 98 -10.99 17.28 -5.04
C GLN A 98 -9.47 17.04 -5.08
N TYR A 99 -9.03 15.78 -5.16
CA TYR A 99 -7.62 15.38 -5.09
C TYR A 99 -7.17 14.61 -6.34
N PRO A 100 -7.24 15.20 -7.55
CA PRO A 100 -7.00 14.48 -8.80
C PRO A 100 -5.56 13.96 -8.95
N ASP A 101 -4.59 14.61 -8.30
CA ASP A 101 -3.17 14.24 -8.35
C ASP A 101 -2.75 13.27 -7.23
N VAL A 102 -3.64 12.97 -6.29
CA VAL A 102 -3.35 12.06 -5.18
C VAL A 102 -3.81 10.66 -5.57
N LYS A 103 -2.88 9.70 -5.51
CA LYS A 103 -3.18 8.29 -5.72
C LYS A 103 -3.58 7.64 -4.39
N PRO A 104 -4.55 6.70 -4.38
CA PRO A 104 -4.82 5.88 -3.20
C PRO A 104 -3.56 5.20 -2.69
N THR A 105 -3.40 5.21 -1.36
CA THR A 105 -2.26 4.62 -0.66
C THR A 105 -2.62 3.27 -0.10
N VAL A 106 -1.72 2.31 -0.30
CA VAL A 106 -1.81 0.94 0.19
C VAL A 106 -0.67 0.69 1.16
N ASN A 107 -1.02 0.28 2.37
CA ASN A 107 -0.10 -0.18 3.40
C ASN A 107 -0.33 -1.67 3.61
N TYR A 108 0.74 -2.45 3.56
CA TYR A 108 0.73 -3.88 3.83
C TYR A 108 1.56 -4.18 5.08
N ARG A 109 1.02 -5.00 5.97
CA ARG A 109 1.65 -5.37 7.24
C ARG A 109 1.47 -6.86 7.49
N ILE A 110 2.51 -7.49 8.03
CA ILE A 110 2.46 -8.87 8.50
C ILE A 110 2.66 -8.87 10.00
N TYR A 111 1.72 -9.45 10.72
CA TYR A 111 1.81 -9.66 12.16
C TYR A 111 2.06 -11.13 12.46
N SER A 112 2.63 -11.38 13.64
CA SER A 112 2.64 -12.71 14.23
C SER A 112 1.37 -12.87 15.06
N SER A 113 0.70 -14.02 15.02
CA SER A 113 -0.51 -14.24 15.82
C SER A 113 -0.28 -14.15 17.34
N ASP A 114 0.97 -14.27 17.80
CA ASP A 114 1.38 -14.12 19.20
C ASP A 114 1.87 -12.70 19.58
N ASN A 115 2.13 -11.83 18.59
CA ASN A 115 2.48 -10.43 18.81
C ASN A 115 1.75 -9.52 17.80
N LEU A 116 0.68 -8.91 18.28
CA LEU A 116 -0.16 -7.96 17.53
C LEU A 116 0.20 -6.49 17.81
N ASN A 117 1.22 -6.23 18.63
CA ASN A 117 1.60 -4.87 19.02
C ASN A 117 2.58 -4.21 18.04
N SER A 118 3.23 -5.01 17.20
CA SER A 118 4.13 -4.54 16.14
C SER A 118 4.13 -5.50 14.95
N PRO A 119 4.17 -4.98 13.71
CA PRO A 119 4.31 -5.84 12.54
C PRO A 119 5.73 -6.41 12.44
N MET A 120 5.85 -7.70 12.10
CA MET A 120 7.13 -8.35 11.78
C MET A 120 7.72 -7.85 10.47
N PHE A 121 6.86 -7.43 9.54
CA PHE A 121 7.22 -6.92 8.24
C PHE A 121 6.15 -5.95 7.75
N TYR A 122 6.56 -4.92 7.01
CA TYR A 122 5.63 -3.96 6.44
C TYR A 122 6.16 -3.35 5.13
N LEU A 123 5.22 -3.00 4.25
CA LEU A 123 5.42 -2.14 3.08
C LEU A 123 4.43 -1.00 3.20
N LEU A 124 4.93 0.22 3.40
CA LEU A 124 4.09 1.39 3.65
C LEU A 124 4.20 2.37 2.49
N GLY A 125 3.12 3.12 2.26
CA GLY A 125 3.12 4.20 1.28
C GLY A 125 3.11 3.74 -0.17
N LEU A 126 2.73 2.49 -0.47
CA LEU A 126 2.59 2.05 -1.86
C LEU A 126 1.46 2.83 -2.53
N GLN A 127 1.67 3.29 -3.75
CA GLN A 127 0.66 4.01 -4.53
C GLN A 127 -0.02 3.08 -5.52
N LEU A 128 -1.33 3.22 -5.66
CA LEU A 128 -2.10 2.49 -6.66
C LEU A 128 -1.57 2.80 -8.07
N SER A 129 -1.20 1.77 -8.83
CA SER A 129 -0.77 1.89 -10.23
C SER A 129 -1.81 1.43 -11.23
N SER A 130 -2.64 0.44 -10.87
CA SER A 130 -3.79 0.04 -11.65
C SER A 130 -4.90 -0.56 -10.79
N VAL A 131 -6.13 -0.47 -11.28
CA VAL A 131 -7.30 -1.12 -10.68
C VAL A 131 -8.14 -1.76 -11.78
N ALA A 132 -8.64 -2.95 -11.51
CA ALA A 132 -9.56 -3.71 -12.34
C ALA A 132 -10.67 -4.23 -11.44
N MET A 133 -11.92 -4.04 -11.89
CA MET A 133 -13.10 -4.39 -11.10
C MET A 133 -13.98 -5.34 -11.90
N ASN A 134 -14.56 -6.30 -11.20
CA ASN A 134 -15.68 -7.09 -11.69
C ASN A 134 -16.73 -7.19 -10.58
N HIS A 135 -17.93 -7.70 -10.90
CA HIS A 135 -19.04 -7.80 -9.93
C HIS A 135 -18.76 -8.63 -8.67
N LYS A 136 -17.63 -9.35 -8.59
CA LYS A 136 -17.29 -10.25 -7.47
C LYS A 136 -16.08 -9.79 -6.67
N ALA A 137 -15.14 -9.11 -7.31
CA ALA A 137 -13.86 -8.75 -6.72
C ALA A 137 -13.29 -7.48 -7.34
N VAL A 138 -12.54 -6.76 -6.51
CA VAL A 138 -11.68 -5.65 -6.94
C VAL A 138 -10.24 -6.10 -6.86
N THR A 139 -9.56 -6.02 -8.00
CA THR A 139 -8.14 -6.31 -8.13
C THR A 139 -7.39 -5.02 -8.36
N PHE A 140 -6.37 -4.74 -7.55
CA PHE A 140 -5.52 -3.59 -7.75
C PHE A 140 -4.05 -3.94 -7.62
N LYS A 141 -3.23 -3.14 -8.28
CA LYS A 141 -1.78 -3.17 -8.16
C LYS A 141 -1.32 -1.89 -7.47
N ALA A 142 -0.41 -2.04 -6.51
CA ALA A 142 0.27 -0.94 -5.86
C ALA A 142 1.78 -1.11 -5.99
N GLU A 143 2.50 0.00 -6.15
CA GLU A 143 3.94 0.05 -6.29
C GLU A 143 4.54 1.17 -5.44
N SER A 144 5.82 1.07 -5.11
CA SER A 144 6.52 2.17 -4.45
C SER A 144 6.32 3.47 -5.23
N PRO A 145 6.08 4.61 -4.55
CA PRO A 145 6.02 5.90 -5.23
C PRO A 145 7.29 6.06 -6.04
N ARG A 146 7.15 6.26 -7.34
CA ARG A 146 8.31 6.62 -8.14
C ARG A 146 8.74 7.99 -7.66
N LEU A 147 9.93 8.07 -7.08
CA LEU A 147 10.66 9.33 -7.06
C LEU A 147 10.80 9.71 -8.52
N ASN A 148 9.92 10.59 -9.00
CA ASN A 148 10.23 11.34 -10.17
C ASN A 148 11.54 12.04 -9.83
N THR A 149 12.63 11.56 -10.43
CA THR A 149 13.67 12.43 -10.95
C THR A 149 12.94 13.40 -11.85
N THR A 150 12.24 14.38 -11.28
CA THR A 150 12.04 15.65 -11.95
C THR A 150 13.44 15.98 -12.41
N LYS A 151 13.68 15.93 -13.71
CA LYS A 151 14.75 16.72 -14.28
C LYS A 151 14.40 18.15 -13.90
N THR A 152 14.81 18.57 -12.70
CA THR A 152 15.01 19.96 -12.33
C THR A 152 16.31 20.42 -13.01
N GLY A 153 16.50 20.01 -14.27
CA GLY A 153 17.38 20.70 -15.17
C GLY A 153 16.50 21.78 -15.74
N ASP A 154 16.68 23.01 -15.27
CA ASP A 154 16.26 24.17 -16.05
C ASP A 154 16.71 23.92 -17.49
N ILE A 155 15.75 23.86 -18.41
CA ILE A 155 16.08 23.88 -19.83
C ILE A 155 16.70 25.26 -20.02
N PHE A 156 18.02 25.34 -20.30
CA PHE A 156 18.65 26.56 -20.77
C PHE A 156 18.05 26.88 -22.15
N ALA A 157 16.84 27.43 -22.15
CA ALA A 157 16.23 27.98 -23.33
C ALA A 157 16.89 29.35 -23.55
N LEU A 158 17.44 29.55 -24.75
CA LEU A 158 18.05 30.81 -25.20
C LEU A 158 17.04 31.97 -25.24
N ASP A 159 15.77 31.73 -24.95
CA ASP A 159 14.70 32.72 -24.88
C ASP A 159 14.69 33.53 -23.56
N ARG A 160 15.34 33.04 -22.49
CA ARG A 160 15.38 33.72 -21.18
C ARG A 160 16.68 34.50 -20.90
N PHE A 161 17.66 34.47 -21.80
CA PHE A 161 18.90 35.25 -21.68
C PHE A 161 19.13 36.09 -22.95
N SER A 162 18.71 37.36 -22.95
CA SER A 162 19.02 38.28 -24.06
C SER A 162 20.51 38.58 -24.22
N GLY A 163 21.37 38.09 -23.31
CA GLY A 163 22.82 38.29 -23.31
C GLY A 163 23.63 37.29 -24.13
N LEU A 164 23.03 36.25 -24.72
CA LEU A 164 23.75 35.22 -25.50
C LEU A 164 23.75 35.46 -27.03
N LYS A 165 23.42 36.67 -27.48
CA LYS A 165 23.57 37.12 -28.89
C LYS A 165 24.88 37.87 -29.16
N GLY A 166 25.96 37.51 -28.48
CA GLY A 166 27.24 38.22 -28.56
C GLY A 166 28.46 37.30 -28.66
N ALA A 167 28.48 36.41 -29.65
CA ALA A 167 29.71 35.76 -30.11
C ALA A 167 29.56 35.39 -31.60
N ILE A 168 29.57 36.43 -32.44
CA ILE A 168 30.11 36.37 -33.80
C ILE A 168 31.34 37.25 -33.79
#